data_AF-A0A0F9A6R9-F1
#
_entry.id   AF-A0A0F9A6R9-F1
#
_cell.length_a   1.000
_cell.length_b   1.000
_cell.length_c   1.000
_cell.angle_alpha   90.00
_cell.angle_beta   90.00
_cell.angle_gamma   90.00
#
_symmetry.space_group_name_H-M   'P 1'
#
loop_
_entity.id
_entity.type
_entity.pdbx_description
1 polymer ?
#
loop_
_entity_poly.entity_id
_entity_poly.type
_entity_poly.pdbx_seq_one_letter_code
_entity_poly.pdbx_strand_id
1 'polypeptide(L)'
;YPQAVTIQILDPSSNRVFIGQIIPNADGTFSFETTAGGTWKSSGEYTMMISYGAQRAEGTFEYIGGDGVPPPPPPPSTPTPEPTPEPEPEPEPEPEPTPVCGPGTVLENGVCVPEKNGGGCLIATATFGSELAPQVQMLRELRDNIVLKTSSGTSFMMGFNQFYYSFSPTIADWERENEIFKETVKLAITPLLTSLSILNYVDIDSEEEMLGYGIGIILLNLGMYFVIPALIIQRIRKTIH
;
A
#
# COMPACT_ATOMS: atom_id res chain seq x y z
N TYR A 1 -19.69 -24.27 4.99
CA TYR A 1 -20.66 -23.83 6.00
C TYR A 1 -20.45 -22.35 6.25
N PRO A 2 -21.50 -21.52 6.26
CA PRO A 2 -21.35 -20.11 6.62
C PRO A 2 -20.81 -20.00 8.05
N GLN A 3 -19.79 -19.16 8.24
CA GLN A 3 -19.22 -18.92 9.57
C GLN A 3 -20.15 -17.98 10.34
N ALA A 4 -20.42 -18.29 11.60
CA ALA A 4 -21.26 -17.44 12.45
C ALA A 4 -20.40 -16.41 13.19
N VAL A 5 -20.93 -15.20 13.33
CA VAL A 5 -20.42 -14.19 14.26
C VAL A 5 -20.90 -14.55 15.67
N THR A 6 -19.98 -14.63 16.62
CA THR A 6 -20.27 -14.86 18.03
C THR A 6 -20.19 -13.55 18.79
N ILE A 7 -21.26 -13.18 19.50
CA ILE A 7 -21.32 -12.01 20.39
C ILE A 7 -21.35 -12.51 21.83
N GLN A 8 -20.54 -11.92 22.70
CA GLN A 8 -20.51 -12.18 24.14
C GLN A 8 -20.58 -10.86 24.90
N ILE A 9 -21.29 -10.85 26.03
CA ILE A 9 -21.34 -9.70 26.94
C ILE A 9 -20.95 -10.19 28.33
N LEU A 10 -20.05 -9.46 28.98
CA LEU A 10 -19.53 -9.71 30.33
C LEU A 10 -19.99 -8.58 31.27
N ASP A 11 -20.29 -8.92 32.51
CA ASP A 11 -20.57 -7.96 33.58
C ASP A 11 -19.27 -7.30 34.11
N PRO A 12 -19.36 -6.29 35.00
CA PRO A 12 -18.19 -5.64 35.59
C PRO A 12 -17.27 -6.58 36.39
N SER A 13 -17.76 -7.76 36.78
CA SER A 13 -16.99 -8.81 37.46
C SER A 13 -16.41 -9.83 36.49
N SER A 14 -16.45 -9.57 35.18
CA SER A 14 -15.99 -10.46 34.11
C SER A 14 -16.77 -11.78 34.00
N ASN A 15 -18.00 -11.84 34.51
CA ASN A 15 -18.89 -12.99 34.30
C ASN A 15 -19.68 -12.82 33.01
N ARG A 16 -19.81 -13.88 32.21
CA ARG A 16 -20.58 -13.85 30.97
C ARG A 16 -22.08 -13.78 31.29
N VAL A 17 -22.70 -12.68 30.89
CA VAL A 17 -24.16 -12.47 31.03
C VAL A 17 -24.94 -12.75 29.77
N PHE A 18 -24.28 -12.76 28.60
CA PHE A 18 -24.91 -13.08 27.31
C PHE A 18 -23.93 -13.77 26.35
N ILE A 19 -24.46 -14.69 25.54
CA ILE A 19 -23.80 -15.21 24.34
C ILE A 19 -24.83 -15.46 23.24
N GLY A 20 -24.52 -15.00 22.03
CA GLY A 20 -25.33 -15.20 20.84
C GLY A 20 -24.47 -15.55 19.63
N GLN A 21 -25.08 -16.22 18.65
CA GLN A 21 -24.48 -16.46 17.34
C GLN A 21 -25.43 -15.99 16.25
N ILE A 22 -24.90 -15.25 15.28
CA ILE A 22 -25.64 -14.78 14.12
C ILE A 22 -24.88 -15.11 12.84
N ILE A 23 -25.59 -15.57 11.82
CA ILE A 23 -25.02 -15.77 10.48
C ILE A 23 -25.12 -14.42 9.76
N PRO A 24 -23.99 -13.82 9.33
CA PRO A 24 -24.03 -12.56 8.56
C PRO A 24 -24.84 -12.70 7.27
N ASN A 25 -25.39 -11.58 6.82
CA ASN A 25 -26.01 -11.47 5.50
C ASN A 25 -24.99 -11.72 4.38
N ALA A 26 -25.47 -11.95 3.17
CA ALA A 26 -24.62 -12.20 2.00
C ALA A 26 -23.65 -11.04 1.68
N ASP A 27 -23.97 -9.82 2.13
CA ASP A 27 -23.14 -8.62 2.01
C ASP A 27 -22.13 -8.44 3.16
N GLY A 28 -22.11 -9.36 4.13
CA GLY A 28 -21.23 -9.33 5.30
C GLY A 28 -21.77 -8.52 6.49
N THR A 29 -22.96 -7.91 6.38
CA THR A 29 -23.56 -7.15 7.47
C THR A 29 -24.26 -8.05 8.50
N PHE A 30 -24.36 -7.59 9.73
CA PHE A 30 -25.14 -8.25 10.79
C PHE A 30 -25.69 -7.20 11.77
N SER A 31 -26.81 -7.52 12.41
CA SER A 31 -27.42 -6.69 13.46
C SER A 31 -27.90 -7.61 14.59
N PHE A 32 -27.69 -7.22 15.84
CA PHE A 32 -28.24 -7.93 16.99
C PHE A 32 -28.92 -6.96 17.92
N GLU A 33 -29.99 -7.42 18.56
CA GLU A 33 -30.67 -6.72 19.64
C GLU A 33 -30.82 -7.69 20.80
N THR A 34 -30.62 -7.19 22.02
CA THR A 34 -30.87 -7.95 23.25
C THR A 34 -31.40 -7.01 24.31
N THR A 35 -32.28 -7.52 25.17
CA THR A 35 -32.84 -6.75 26.28
C THR A 35 -32.13 -7.15 27.57
N ALA A 36 -31.65 -6.17 28.32
CA ALA A 36 -31.05 -6.42 29.62
C ALA A 36 -32.09 -7.02 30.59
N GLY A 37 -31.77 -8.18 31.18
CA GLY A 37 -32.65 -8.91 32.08
C GLY A 37 -32.07 -10.27 32.51
N GLY A 38 -32.60 -10.86 33.58
CA GLY A 38 -32.19 -12.18 34.07
C GLY A 38 -30.80 -12.22 34.71
N THR A 39 -29.76 -12.49 33.90
CA THR A 39 -28.35 -12.60 34.32
C THR A 39 -27.65 -11.26 34.53
N TRP A 40 -28.25 -10.16 34.07
CA TRP A 40 -27.76 -8.79 34.22
C TRP A 40 -28.17 -8.22 35.58
N LYS A 41 -27.36 -8.48 36.62
CA LYS A 41 -27.73 -8.23 38.03
C LYS A 41 -27.12 -6.97 38.63
N SER A 42 -26.01 -6.48 38.08
CA SER A 42 -25.22 -5.38 38.62
C SER A 42 -25.23 -4.17 37.69
N SER A 43 -25.32 -2.97 38.26
CA SER A 43 -25.00 -1.74 37.54
C SER A 43 -23.48 -1.59 37.37
N GLY A 44 -23.03 -0.99 36.28
CA GLY A 44 -21.61 -0.72 36.03
C GLY A 44 -21.23 -0.80 34.55
N GLU A 45 -19.93 -0.85 34.28
CA GLU A 45 -19.37 -0.98 32.93
C GLU A 45 -19.36 -2.45 32.48
N TYR A 46 -20.01 -2.73 31.35
CA TYR A 46 -20.09 -4.04 30.74
C TYR A 46 -19.19 -4.10 29.50
N THR A 47 -18.60 -5.26 29.24
CA THR A 47 -17.72 -5.50 28.09
C THR A 47 -18.43 -6.37 27.05
N MET A 48 -18.48 -5.89 25.81
CA MET A 48 -18.99 -6.61 24.64
C MET A 48 -17.82 -7.12 23.79
N MET A 49 -17.84 -8.41 23.46
CA MET A 49 -16.85 -9.05 22.60
C MET A 49 -17.53 -9.64 21.36
N ILE A 50 -17.02 -9.33 20.18
CA ILE A 50 -17.50 -9.85 18.89
C ILE A 50 -16.38 -10.68 18.27
N SER A 51 -16.70 -11.88 17.78
CA SER A 51 -15.74 -12.79 17.15
C SER A 51 -16.27 -13.37 15.83
N TYR A 52 -15.46 -13.31 14.77
CA TYR A 52 -15.77 -13.88 13.46
C TYR A 52 -14.52 -14.60 12.90
N GLY A 53 -14.56 -15.94 12.86
CA GLY A 53 -13.38 -16.73 12.51
C GLY A 53 -12.19 -16.42 13.43
N ALA A 54 -11.12 -15.86 12.87
CA ALA A 54 -9.92 -15.45 13.61
C ALA A 54 -9.97 -14.00 14.12
N GLN A 55 -10.93 -13.18 13.68
CA GLN A 55 -11.04 -11.75 14.01
C GLN A 55 -11.83 -11.52 15.30
N ARG A 56 -11.41 -10.52 16.09
CA ARG A 56 -12.06 -10.12 17.35
C ARG A 56 -12.17 -8.60 17.46
N ALA A 57 -13.26 -8.12 18.04
CA ALA A 57 -13.48 -6.72 18.39
C ALA A 57 -14.09 -6.63 19.80
N GLU A 58 -13.79 -5.55 20.52
CA GLU A 58 -14.21 -5.32 21.90
C GLU A 58 -14.74 -3.88 22.05
N GLY A 59 -15.75 -3.69 22.90
CA GLY A 59 -16.26 -2.38 23.28
C GLY A 59 -16.93 -2.42 24.65
N THR A 60 -17.08 -1.27 25.29
CA THR A 60 -17.72 -1.15 26.61
C THR A 60 -18.94 -0.26 26.58
N PHE A 61 -19.88 -0.49 27.50
CA PHE A 61 -21.03 0.38 27.72
C PHE A 61 -21.47 0.33 29.18
N GLU A 62 -22.09 1.40 29.66
CA GLU A 62 -22.57 1.49 31.04
C GLU A 62 -24.03 1.00 31.15
N TYR A 63 -24.30 0.13 32.12
CA TYR A 63 -25.64 -0.35 32.45
C TYR A 63 -26.03 0.11 33.86
N ILE A 64 -27.16 0.81 33.96
CA ILE A 64 -27.64 1.43 35.21
C ILE A 64 -28.80 0.67 35.88
N GLY A 65 -29.13 -0.54 35.41
CA GLY A 65 -30.18 -1.39 35.99
C GLY A 65 -29.64 -2.50 36.91
N GLY A 66 -30.52 -3.14 37.69
CA GLY A 66 -30.18 -4.27 38.59
C GLY A 66 -30.21 -3.92 40.08
N ASP A 67 -29.78 -4.86 40.94
CA ASP A 67 -29.76 -4.74 42.41
C ASP A 67 -28.53 -3.96 42.93
N GLY A 68 -27.79 -3.31 42.02
CA GLY A 68 -26.66 -2.46 42.35
C GLY A 68 -27.13 -1.15 42.98
N VAL A 69 -26.44 -0.73 44.05
CA VAL A 69 -26.64 0.59 44.65
C VAL A 69 -26.49 1.63 43.54
N PRO A 70 -27.51 2.49 43.29
CA PRO A 70 -27.38 3.54 42.29
C PRO A 70 -26.17 4.40 42.64
N PRO A 71 -25.36 4.82 41.66
CA PRO A 71 -24.26 5.73 41.95
C PRO A 71 -24.82 6.96 42.69
N PRO A 72 -24.11 7.45 43.72
CA PRO A 72 -24.60 8.56 44.52
C PRO A 72 -24.95 9.73 43.59
N PRO A 73 -26.06 10.45 43.85
CA PRO A 73 -26.41 11.61 43.04
C PRO A 73 -25.23 12.58 43.02
N PRO A 74 -24.93 13.19 41.86
CA PRO A 74 -23.87 14.19 41.79
C PRO A 74 -24.15 15.28 42.84
N PRO A 75 -23.14 15.72 43.62
CA PRO A 75 -23.35 16.72 44.66
C PRO A 75 -23.92 18.02 44.05
N PRO A 76 -24.73 18.78 44.81
CA PRO A 76 -25.31 20.03 44.33
C PRO A 76 -24.20 20.96 43.85
N SER A 77 -24.36 21.46 42.62
CA SER A 77 -23.46 22.41 41.98
C SER A 77 -23.31 23.65 42.87
N THR A 78 -22.19 23.73 43.57
CA THR A 78 -21.69 25.01 44.09
C THR A 78 -21.31 25.86 42.88
N PRO A 79 -21.57 27.17 42.88
CA PRO A 79 -21.07 28.04 41.83
C PRO A 79 -19.54 28.03 41.94
N THR A 80 -18.90 27.21 41.12
CA THR A 80 -17.46 27.24 40.92
C THR A 80 -17.12 28.64 40.41
N PRO A 81 -16.19 29.38 41.05
CA PRO A 81 -15.68 30.61 40.44
C PRO A 81 -15.15 30.25 39.06
N GLU A 82 -15.45 31.10 38.06
CA GLU A 82 -14.95 30.92 36.69
C GLU A 82 -13.47 30.52 36.74
N PRO A 83 -13.09 29.38 36.12
CA PRO A 83 -11.70 29.01 36.07
C PRO A 83 -10.96 30.13 35.34
N THR A 84 -9.95 30.67 36.01
CA THR A 84 -8.92 31.43 35.30
C THR A 84 -8.41 30.48 34.21
N PRO A 85 -8.42 30.84 32.92
CA PRO A 85 -8.02 29.92 31.87
C PRO A 85 -6.60 29.43 32.17
N GLU A 86 -6.50 28.15 32.53
CA GLU A 86 -5.23 27.43 32.43
C GLU A 86 -4.76 27.59 30.97
N PRO A 87 -3.50 27.97 30.73
CA PRO A 87 -2.98 27.97 29.37
C PRO A 87 -3.20 26.57 28.80
N GLU A 88 -3.92 26.49 27.69
CA GLU A 88 -4.05 25.25 26.93
C GLU A 88 -2.64 24.66 26.79
N PRO A 89 -2.43 23.39 27.15
CA PRO A 89 -1.16 22.74 26.85
C PRO A 89 -0.93 22.91 25.36
N GLU A 90 0.20 23.53 25.00
CA GLU A 90 0.61 23.65 23.61
C GLU A 90 0.47 22.25 22.98
N PRO A 91 -0.19 22.14 21.82
CA PRO A 91 -0.36 20.84 21.17
C PRO A 91 1.03 20.23 21.03
N GLU A 92 1.21 19.03 21.61
CA GLU A 92 2.38 18.23 21.29
C GLU A 92 2.49 18.19 19.75
N PRO A 93 3.64 18.55 19.17
CA PRO A 93 3.78 18.56 17.73
C PRO A 93 3.37 17.18 17.22
N GLU A 94 2.38 17.16 16.33
CA GLU A 94 2.02 15.95 15.59
C GLU A 94 3.32 15.31 15.12
N PRO A 95 3.54 14.00 15.39
CA PRO A 95 4.74 13.34 14.89
C PRO A 95 4.78 13.59 13.39
N GLU A 96 5.85 14.24 12.93
CA GLU A 96 6.05 14.52 11.51
C GLU A 96 5.72 13.24 10.72
N PRO A 97 4.98 13.34 9.59
CA PRO A 97 4.62 12.17 8.83
C PRO A 97 5.91 11.44 8.47
N THR A 98 6.16 10.30 9.12
CA THR A 98 7.30 9.47 8.78
C THR A 98 7.12 9.12 7.31
N PRO A 99 8.07 9.46 6.43
CA PRO A 99 7.94 9.21 5.01
C PRO A 99 7.74 7.70 4.81
N VAL A 100 6.51 7.32 4.43
CA VAL A 100 6.16 5.93 4.15
C VAL A 100 6.69 5.62 2.75
N CYS A 101 7.80 4.90 2.71
CA CYS A 101 8.37 4.43 1.46
C CYS A 101 7.41 3.46 0.78
N GLY A 102 7.24 3.61 -0.54
CA GLY A 102 6.35 2.74 -1.27
C GLY A 102 6.86 1.30 -1.43
N PRO A 103 6.03 0.41 -1.99
CA PRO A 103 6.38 -1.00 -2.18
C PRO A 103 7.74 -1.18 -2.88
N GLY A 104 8.58 -2.06 -2.34
CA GLY A 104 9.93 -2.35 -2.86
C GLY A 104 11.04 -1.44 -2.33
N THR A 105 10.71 -0.50 -1.44
CA THR A 105 11.69 0.40 -0.79
C THR A 105 11.53 0.41 0.72
N VAL A 106 12.63 0.63 1.43
CA VAL A 106 12.68 0.73 2.90
C VAL A 106 13.25 2.08 3.30
N LEU A 107 12.80 2.60 4.45
CA LEU A 107 13.30 3.87 4.96
C LEU A 107 14.65 3.65 5.65
N GLU A 108 15.74 4.10 5.04
CA GLU A 108 17.07 4.15 5.66
C GLU A 108 17.53 5.61 5.74
N ASN A 109 17.83 6.11 6.95
CA ASN A 109 18.29 7.48 7.20
C ASN A 109 17.36 8.59 6.64
N GLY A 110 16.04 8.37 6.66
CA GLY A 110 15.08 9.34 6.13
C GLY A 110 14.97 9.36 4.59
N VAL A 111 15.63 8.42 3.90
CA VAL A 111 15.57 8.27 2.44
C VAL A 111 15.02 6.89 2.10
N CYS A 112 14.12 6.83 1.12
CA CYS A 112 13.64 5.57 0.59
C CYS A 112 14.72 4.92 -0.28
N VAL A 113 15.29 3.83 0.24
CA VAL A 113 16.29 3.03 -0.46
C VAL A 113 15.66 1.72 -0.94
N PRO A 114 16.17 1.10 -2.01
CA PRO A 114 15.73 -0.24 -2.40
C PRO A 114 15.95 -1.23 -1.26
N GLU A 115 15.00 -2.14 -1.03
CA GLU A 115 15.17 -3.22 -0.05
C GLU A 115 16.43 -4.06 -0.37
N LYS A 116 17.10 -4.65 0.62
CA LYS A 116 18.37 -5.40 0.41
C LYS A 116 18.25 -6.63 -0.50
N ASN A 117 17.03 -7.11 -0.76
CA ASN A 117 16.73 -8.07 -1.83
C ASN A 117 16.49 -7.38 -3.19
N GLY A 118 17.07 -6.18 -3.35
CA GLY A 118 16.84 -5.17 -4.38
C GLY A 118 17.05 -5.69 -5.80
N GLY A 119 15.98 -6.26 -6.33
CA GLY A 119 15.85 -6.73 -7.70
C GLY A 119 14.54 -6.31 -8.35
N GLY A 120 13.80 -5.39 -7.73
CA GLY A 120 12.47 -4.96 -8.16
C GLY A 120 12.50 -3.93 -9.28
N CYS A 121 11.57 -4.04 -10.22
CA CYS A 121 11.38 -3.03 -11.28
C CYS A 121 10.54 -1.86 -10.73
N LEU A 122 11.04 -1.10 -9.75
CA LEU A 122 10.32 -0.07 -8.99
C LEU A 122 9.45 0.87 -9.85
N ILE A 123 10.03 1.44 -10.91
CA ILE A 123 9.30 2.32 -11.86
C ILE A 123 8.18 1.54 -12.53
N ALA A 124 8.46 0.38 -13.13
CA ALA A 124 7.43 -0.42 -13.80
C ALA A 124 6.34 -0.88 -12.83
N THR A 125 6.69 -1.24 -11.59
CA THR A 125 5.73 -1.59 -10.54
C THR A 125 4.83 -0.42 -10.20
N ALA A 126 5.38 0.78 -10.03
CA ALA A 126 4.59 1.97 -9.77
C ALA A 126 3.69 2.33 -10.96
N THR A 127 4.20 2.19 -12.19
CA THR A 127 3.46 2.43 -13.43
C THR A 127 2.28 1.46 -13.61
N PHE A 128 2.51 0.15 -13.46
CA PHE A 128 1.51 -0.90 -13.73
C PHE A 128 0.75 -1.37 -12.48
N GLY A 129 1.07 -0.81 -11.32
CA GLY A 129 0.35 -0.99 -10.06
C GLY A 129 0.62 -2.29 -9.32
N SER A 130 1.41 -3.22 -9.86
CA SER A 130 1.73 -4.47 -9.18
C SER A 130 3.05 -5.07 -9.64
N GLU A 131 3.79 -5.64 -8.69
CA GLU A 131 4.93 -6.51 -9.00
C GLU A 131 4.50 -7.73 -9.81
N LEU A 132 3.25 -8.18 -9.68
CA LEU A 132 2.69 -9.32 -10.41
C LEU A 132 2.05 -8.91 -11.75
N ALA A 133 2.15 -7.64 -12.14
CA ALA A 133 1.62 -7.19 -13.43
C ALA A 133 2.34 -7.91 -14.59
N PRO A 134 1.65 -8.29 -15.67
CA PRO A 134 2.25 -9.03 -16.78
C PRO A 134 3.47 -8.33 -17.39
N GLN A 135 3.44 -7.00 -17.48
CA GLN A 135 4.54 -6.19 -18.01
C GLN A 135 5.79 -6.28 -17.12
N VAL A 136 5.60 -6.30 -15.80
CA VAL A 136 6.70 -6.39 -14.83
C VAL A 136 7.27 -7.81 -14.80
N GLN A 137 6.41 -8.82 -14.89
CA GLN A 137 6.84 -10.21 -14.99
C GLN A 137 7.61 -10.49 -16.29
N MET A 138 7.16 -9.94 -17.42
CA MET A 138 7.90 -10.03 -18.69
C MET A 138 9.33 -9.46 -18.56
N LEU A 139 9.51 -8.33 -17.88
CA LEU A 139 10.84 -7.76 -17.63
C LEU A 139 11.71 -8.68 -16.77
N ARG A 140 11.13 -9.32 -15.74
CA ARG A 140 11.83 -10.29 -14.90
C ARG A 140 12.25 -11.52 -15.69
N GLU A 141 11.33 -12.09 -16.47
CA GLU A 141 11.61 -13.25 -17.32
C GLU A 141 12.71 -12.94 -18.33
N LEU A 142 12.65 -11.79 -18.99
CA LEU A 142 13.68 -11.37 -19.93
C LEU A 142 15.04 -11.18 -19.24
N ARG A 143 15.06 -10.53 -18.07
CA ARG A 143 16.29 -10.39 -17.28
C ARG A 143 16.86 -11.75 -16.91
N ASP A 144 16.05 -12.61 -16.30
CA ASP A 144 16.50 -13.85 -15.67
C ASP A 144 16.81 -14.93 -16.70
N ASN A 145 16.00 -15.04 -17.76
CA ASN A 145 16.09 -16.12 -18.74
C ASN A 145 16.86 -15.76 -20.02
N ILE A 146 17.15 -14.49 -20.27
CA ILE A 146 17.85 -14.06 -21.49
C ILE A 146 19.12 -13.29 -21.11
N VAL A 147 18.97 -12.16 -20.42
CA VAL A 147 20.09 -11.24 -20.19
C VAL A 147 21.14 -11.84 -19.25
N LEU A 148 20.72 -12.40 -18.11
CA LEU A 148 21.63 -12.98 -17.11
C LEU A 148 22.24 -14.32 -17.52
N LYS A 149 21.82 -14.93 -18.63
CA LYS A 149 22.46 -16.15 -19.16
C LYS A 149 23.81 -15.89 -19.82
N THR A 150 24.11 -14.64 -20.15
CA THR A 150 25.35 -14.25 -20.83
C THR A 150 26.25 -13.40 -19.92
N SER A 151 27.56 -13.45 -20.13
CA SER A 151 28.52 -12.63 -19.39
C SER A 151 28.34 -11.14 -19.70
N SER A 152 28.11 -10.83 -20.97
CA SER A 152 27.85 -9.46 -21.46
C SER A 152 26.58 -8.87 -20.86
N GLY A 153 25.47 -9.63 -20.84
CA GLY A 153 24.22 -9.21 -20.23
C GLY A 153 24.31 -9.06 -18.70
N THR A 154 25.03 -9.94 -18.02
CA THR A 154 25.28 -9.83 -16.57
C THR A 154 26.06 -8.56 -16.23
N SER A 155 27.11 -8.26 -17.00
CA SER A 155 27.92 -7.04 -16.82
C SER A 155 27.10 -5.78 -17.09
N PHE A 156 26.27 -5.79 -18.14
CA PHE A 156 25.33 -4.71 -18.43
C PHE A 156 24.34 -4.51 -17.27
N MET A 157 23.72 -5.57 -16.78
CA MET A 157 22.74 -5.49 -15.69
C MET A 157 23.35 -4.97 -14.39
N MET A 158 24.62 -5.29 -14.11
CA MET A 158 25.32 -4.75 -12.95
C MET A 158 25.44 -3.22 -13.00
N GLY A 159 25.91 -2.69 -14.13
CA GLY A 159 26.01 -1.24 -14.34
C GLY A 159 24.64 -0.56 -14.42
N PHE A 160 23.69 -1.19 -15.11
CA PHE A 160 22.31 -0.72 -15.20
C PHE A 160 21.68 -0.63 -13.81
N ASN A 161 21.77 -1.66 -12.98
CA ASN A 161 21.18 -1.68 -11.64
C ASN A 161 21.76 -0.57 -10.76
N GLN A 162 23.08 -0.36 -10.80
CA GLN A 162 23.72 0.71 -10.04
C GLN A 162 23.14 2.08 -10.41
N PHE A 163 22.99 2.35 -11.71
CA PHE A 163 22.41 3.59 -12.18
C PHE A 163 20.91 3.67 -11.88
N TYR A 164 20.16 2.62 -12.23
CA TYR A 164 18.71 2.52 -12.07
C TYR A 164 18.26 2.77 -10.63
N TYR A 165 18.85 2.09 -9.66
CA TYR A 165 18.48 2.22 -8.25
C TYR A 165 18.94 3.53 -7.61
N SER A 166 19.80 4.32 -8.28
CA SER A 166 20.18 5.65 -7.78
C SER A 166 19.06 6.69 -7.91
N PHE A 167 18.06 6.45 -8.77
CA PHE A 167 16.96 7.39 -8.99
C PHE A 167 15.56 6.73 -8.98
N SER A 168 15.47 5.42 -9.21
CA SER A 168 14.18 4.75 -9.36
C SER A 168 13.26 4.81 -8.12
N PRO A 169 13.74 4.84 -6.87
CA PRO A 169 12.87 5.04 -5.70
C PRO A 169 12.08 6.35 -5.79
N THR A 170 12.77 7.47 -6.03
CA THR A 170 12.17 8.81 -6.10
C THR A 170 11.16 8.92 -7.23
N ILE A 171 11.45 8.36 -8.41
CA ILE A 171 10.51 8.35 -9.53
C ILE A 171 9.27 7.52 -9.18
N ALA A 172 9.45 6.34 -8.59
CA ALA A 172 8.34 5.48 -8.19
C ALA A 172 7.46 6.12 -7.10
N ASP A 173 8.05 6.90 -6.18
CA ASP A 173 7.29 7.70 -5.22
C ASP A 173 6.45 8.77 -5.92
N TRP A 174 7.03 9.52 -6.87
CA TRP A 174 6.27 10.51 -7.65
C TRP A 174 5.14 9.91 -8.49
N GLU A 175 5.33 8.70 -9.04
CA GLU A 175 4.28 7.97 -9.75
C GLU A 175 3.10 7.62 -8.83
N ARG A 176 3.36 7.30 -7.57
CA ARG A 176 2.31 6.99 -6.58
C ARG A 176 1.53 8.23 -6.14
N GLU A 177 2.19 9.38 -6.10
CA GLU A 177 1.58 10.64 -5.69
C GLU A 177 0.78 11.32 -6.81
N ASN A 178 1.14 11.07 -8.08
CA ASN A 178 0.55 11.79 -9.21
C ASN A 178 0.17 10.85 -10.37
N GLU A 179 -1.13 10.62 -10.54
CA GLU A 179 -1.69 9.79 -11.60
C GLU A 179 -1.38 10.30 -13.02
N ILE A 180 -1.28 11.62 -13.22
CA ILE A 180 -0.90 12.19 -14.53
C ILE A 180 0.56 11.88 -14.84
N PHE A 181 1.44 11.99 -13.83
CA PHE A 181 2.84 11.62 -13.97
C PHE A 181 2.98 10.13 -14.27
N LYS A 182 2.27 9.27 -13.53
CA LYS A 182 2.21 7.82 -13.78
C LYS A 182 1.78 7.48 -15.20
N GLU A 183 0.71 8.07 -15.71
CA GLU A 183 0.27 7.83 -17.10
C GLU A 183 1.26 8.38 -18.14
N THR A 184 1.98 9.45 -17.81
CA THR A 184 3.08 9.96 -18.64
C THR A 184 4.26 8.97 -18.66
N VAL A 185 4.65 8.45 -17.50
CA VAL A 185 5.70 7.41 -17.39
C VAL A 185 5.26 6.16 -18.15
N LYS A 186 4.01 5.73 -18.00
CA LYS A 186 3.44 4.59 -18.73
C LYS A 186 3.50 4.77 -20.24
N LEU A 187 3.09 5.94 -20.74
CA LEU A 187 3.21 6.27 -22.16
C LEU A 187 4.67 6.26 -22.61
N ALA A 188 5.56 6.79 -21.77
CA ALA A 188 6.99 6.86 -22.06
C ALA A 188 7.67 5.49 -22.05
N ILE A 189 7.34 4.57 -21.14
CA ILE A 189 8.03 3.27 -21.04
C ILE A 189 7.38 2.18 -21.91
N THR A 190 6.12 2.32 -22.29
CA THR A 190 5.41 1.29 -23.09
C THR A 190 6.16 0.93 -24.38
N PRO A 191 6.64 1.88 -25.20
CA PRO A 191 7.38 1.55 -26.41
C PRO A 191 8.69 0.80 -26.12
N LEU A 192 9.38 1.14 -25.02
CA LEU A 192 10.56 0.41 -24.56
C LEU A 192 10.20 -1.05 -24.24
N LEU A 193 9.11 -1.30 -23.50
CA LEU A 193 8.66 -2.66 -23.19
C LEU A 193 8.35 -3.47 -24.44
N THR A 194 7.68 -2.85 -25.43
CA THR A 194 7.40 -3.54 -26.70
C THR A 194 8.68 -3.88 -27.45
N SER A 195 9.68 -3.00 -27.48
CA SER A 195 10.96 -3.29 -28.12
C SER A 195 11.73 -4.42 -27.42
N LEU A 196 11.65 -4.48 -26.08
CA LEU A 196 12.28 -5.53 -25.29
C LEU A 196 11.60 -6.89 -25.47
N SER A 197 10.27 -6.91 -25.65
CA SER A 197 9.55 -8.17 -25.88
C SER A 197 10.04 -8.94 -27.12
N ILE A 198 10.70 -8.28 -28.07
CA ILE A 198 11.31 -8.91 -29.24
C ILE A 198 12.35 -9.96 -28.81
N LEU A 199 13.08 -9.71 -27.73
CA LEU A 199 14.08 -10.66 -27.21
C LEU A 199 13.46 -11.99 -26.76
N ASN A 200 12.20 -12.00 -26.34
CA ASN A 200 11.52 -13.25 -25.95
C ASN A 200 11.19 -14.17 -27.14
N TYR A 201 11.26 -13.66 -28.38
CA TYR A 201 10.96 -14.43 -29.59
C TYR A 201 12.21 -14.85 -30.36
N VAL A 202 13.39 -14.44 -29.89
CA VAL A 202 14.65 -14.72 -30.56
C VAL A 202 15.46 -15.63 -29.66
N ASP A 203 15.87 -16.77 -30.20
CA ASP A 203 16.79 -17.68 -29.52
C ASP A 203 18.19 -17.04 -29.53
N ILE A 204 18.66 -16.64 -28.35
CA ILE A 204 20.00 -16.06 -28.14
C ILE A 204 20.86 -17.14 -27.49
N ASP A 205 21.68 -17.79 -28.30
CA ASP A 205 22.52 -18.92 -27.86
C ASP A 205 24.00 -18.51 -27.69
N SER A 206 24.35 -17.27 -28.05
CA SER A 206 25.73 -16.76 -28.01
C SER A 206 25.86 -15.35 -27.43
N GLU A 207 27.08 -15.02 -26.97
CA GLU A 207 27.38 -13.67 -26.47
C GLU A 207 27.31 -12.59 -27.56
N GLU A 208 27.70 -12.93 -28.80
CA GLU A 208 27.67 -12.01 -29.93
C GLU A 208 26.24 -11.63 -30.31
N GLU A 209 25.31 -12.59 -30.30
CA GLU A 209 23.89 -12.35 -30.54
C GLU A 209 23.29 -11.46 -29.45
N MET A 210 23.57 -11.73 -28.16
CA MET A 210 23.10 -10.86 -27.08
C MET A 210 23.63 -9.43 -27.26
N LEU A 211 24.92 -9.26 -27.55
CA LEU A 211 25.47 -7.93 -27.78
C LEU A 211 24.82 -7.25 -29.00
N GLY A 212 24.64 -7.98 -30.10
CA GLY A 212 24.02 -7.47 -31.32
C GLY A 212 22.57 -7.01 -31.10
N TYR A 213 21.73 -7.88 -30.54
CA TYR A 213 20.33 -7.54 -30.25
C TYR A 213 20.21 -6.47 -29.16
N GLY A 214 21.05 -6.52 -28.12
CA GLY A 214 21.09 -5.52 -27.06
C GLY A 214 21.43 -4.13 -27.60
N ILE A 215 22.49 -4.00 -28.39
CA ILE A 215 22.86 -2.75 -29.07
C ILE A 215 21.76 -2.30 -30.02
N GLY A 216 21.18 -3.23 -30.78
CA GLY A 216 20.08 -2.95 -31.71
C GLY A 216 18.86 -2.34 -31.00
N ILE A 217 18.45 -2.90 -29.87
CA ILE A 217 17.33 -2.39 -29.06
C ILE A 217 17.66 -1.04 -28.45
N ILE A 218 18.88 -0.83 -27.95
CA ILE A 218 19.31 0.47 -27.43
C ILE A 218 19.21 1.53 -28.53
N LEU A 219 19.76 1.25 -29.72
CA LEU A 219 19.70 2.17 -30.86
C LEU A 219 18.26 2.43 -31.32
N LEU A 220 17.42 1.40 -31.34
CA LEU A 220 16.00 1.52 -31.67
C LEU A 220 15.28 2.46 -30.69
N ASN A 221 15.49 2.28 -29.39
CA ASN A 221 14.91 3.14 -28.36
C ASN A 221 15.44 4.58 -28.48
N LEU A 222 16.74 4.78 -28.66
CA LEU A 222 17.31 6.11 -28.88
C LEU A 222 16.70 6.80 -30.11
N GLY A 223 16.54 6.07 -31.22
CA GLY A 223 15.85 6.56 -32.40
C GLY A 223 14.41 6.99 -32.09
N MET A 224 13.68 6.17 -31.34
CA MET A 224 12.30 6.43 -31.00
C MET A 224 12.12 7.63 -30.06
N TYR A 225 12.93 7.76 -29.01
CA TYR A 225 12.80 8.84 -28.02
C TYR A 225 13.41 10.17 -28.45
N PHE A 226 14.42 10.16 -29.34
CA PHE A 226 15.11 11.39 -29.73
C PHE A 226 14.86 11.79 -31.18
N VAL A 227 14.94 10.85 -32.13
CA VAL A 227 14.85 11.18 -33.56
C VAL A 227 13.41 11.50 -33.96
N ILE A 228 12.43 10.67 -33.55
CA ILE A 228 11.02 10.90 -33.91
C ILE A 228 10.52 12.24 -33.36
N PRO A 229 10.67 12.57 -32.06
CA PRO A 229 10.27 13.88 -31.54
C PRO A 229 11.01 15.04 -32.22
N ALA A 230 12.31 14.91 -32.50
CA ALA A 230 13.06 15.95 -33.21
C ALA A 230 12.50 16.24 -34.61
N LEU A 231 12.17 15.19 -35.38
CA LEU A 231 11.55 15.33 -36.70
C LEU A 231 10.16 15.96 -36.63
N ILE A 232 9.35 15.60 -35.63
CA ILE A 232 8.04 16.21 -35.38
C ILE A 232 8.20 17.71 -35.09
N ILE A 233 9.09 18.07 -34.17
CA ILE A 233 9.38 19.47 -33.82
C ILE A 233 9.85 20.26 -35.05
N GLN A 234 10.75 19.68 -35.85
CA GLN A 234 11.25 20.31 -37.08
C GLN A 234 10.13 20.52 -38.10
N ARG A 235 9.22 19.56 -38.26
CA ARG A 235 8.07 19.65 -39.18
C ARG A 235 7.07 20.70 -38.72
N ILE A 236 6.78 20.77 -37.43
CA ILE A 236 5.92 21.79 -36.83
C ILE A 236 6.52 23.18 -37.07
N ARG A 237 7.82 23.36 -36.80
CA ARG A 237 8.53 24.62 -37.08
C ARG A 237 8.43 25.04 -38.55
N LYS A 238 8.58 24.10 -39.48
CA LYS A 238 8.41 24.34 -40.92
C LYS A 238 6.97 24.60 -41.37
N THR A 239 5.97 24.33 -40.54
CA THR A 239 4.56 24.56 -40.85
C THR A 239 4.07 25.88 -40.24
N ILE A 240 4.70 26.34 -39.15
CA ILE A 240 4.40 27.59 -38.46
C ILE A 240 5.20 28.78 -39.04
N HIS A 241 6.28 28.52 -39.77
CA HIS A 241 6.97 29.50 -40.64
C HIS A 241 6.62 29.25 -42.09
#